data_AF-A0A1G7HDT4-F1
#
_entry.id   AF-A0A1G7HDT4-F1
#
_cell.length_a   1.000
_cell.length_b   1.000
_cell.length_c   1.000
_cell.angle_alpha   90.00
_cell.angle_beta   90.00
_cell.angle_gamma   90.00
#
_symmetry.space_group_name_H-M   'P 1'
#
loop_
_entity.id
_entity.type
_entity.pdbx_description
1 polymer ?
#
loop_
_entity_poly.entity_id
_entity_poly.type
_entity_poly.pdbx_seq_one_letter_code
_entity_poly.pdbx_strand_id
1 'polypeptide(L)' 'MNRLPAEIRALTPEETSLLVAAWNEAQREASGAVAPPSEEEYEELVKRYG' A
#
# COMPACT_ATOMS: atom_id res chain seq x y z
N MET A 1 5.17 10.26 14.44
CA MET A 1 4.39 9.06 14.03
C MET A 1 3.09 9.53 13.41
N ASN A 2 2.92 9.35 12.09
CA ASN A 2 1.68 9.70 11.40
C ASN A 2 0.59 8.73 11.85
N ARG A 3 -0.44 9.26 12.52
CA ARG A 3 -1.61 8.46 12.89
C ARG A 3 -2.39 8.14 11.63
N LEU A 4 -2.96 6.94 11.59
CA LEU A 4 -3.89 6.55 10.53
C LEU A 4 -5.06 7.54 10.46
N PRO A 5 -5.63 7.77 9.26
CA PRO A 5 -6.82 8.59 9.07
C PRO A 5 -7.94 8.22 10.06
N ALA A 6 -8.75 9.20 10.45
CA ALA A 6 -9.77 9.00 11.49
C ALA A 6 -10.78 7.91 11.12
N GLU A 7 -11.06 7.80 9.83
CA GLU A 7 -11.98 6.85 9.21
C GLU A 7 -11.47 5.41 9.38
N ILE A 8 -10.17 5.18 9.17
CA ILE A 8 -9.53 3.87 9.36
C ILE A 8 -9.51 3.48 10.85
N ARG A 9 -9.31 4.46 11.74
CA ARG A 9 -9.33 4.22 13.19
C ARG A 9 -10.73 3.96 13.75
N ALA A 10 -11.77 4.37 13.03
CA ALA A 10 -13.16 4.19 13.43
C ALA A 10 -13.74 2.84 13.03
N LEU A 11 -13.02 2.04 12.23
CA LEU A 11 -13.47 0.73 11.81
C LEU A 11 -13.60 -0.22 13.01
N THR A 12 -14.68 -0.98 13.01
CA THR A 12 -14.85 -2.11 13.91
C THR A 12 -13.86 -3.23 13.57
N PRO A 13 -13.64 -4.20 14.48
CA PRO A 13 -12.79 -5.35 14.18
C PRO A 13 -13.23 -6.14 12.94
N GLU A 14 -14.53 -6.26 12.72
CA GLU A 14 -15.09 -6.94 11.54
C GLU A 14 -14.79 -6.18 10.25
N GLU A 15 -15.06 -4.88 10.22
CA GLU A 15 -14.75 -4.02 9.06
C GLU A 15 -13.25 -3.96 8.77
N THR A 16 -12.42 -3.96 9.81
CA THR A 16 -10.96 -4.00 9.67
C THR A 16 -10.52 -5.33 9.03
N SER A 17 -11.11 -6.45 9.44
CA SER A 17 -10.83 -7.76 8.85
C SER A 17 -11.21 -7.80 7.37
N LEU A 18 -12.39 -7.26 7.02
CA LEU A 18 -12.85 -7.15 5.63
C LEU A 18 -11.92 -6.28 4.79
N LEU A 19 -11.50 -5.12 5.31
CA LEU A 19 -10.55 -4.23 4.64
C LEU A 19 -9.22 -4.93 4.35
N VAL A 20 -8.66 -5.63 5.33
CA VAL A 20 -7.38 -6.36 5.17
C VAL A 20 -7.54 -7.49 4.15
N ALA A 21 -8.64 -8.23 4.18
CA ALA A 21 -8.91 -9.30 3.22
C ALA A 21 -9.00 -8.75 1.78
N ALA A 22 -9.76 -7.68 1.58
CA ALA A 22 -9.91 -7.02 0.29
C ALA A 22 -8.59 -6.43 -0.22
N TRP A 23 -7.81 -5.80 0.66
CA TRP A 23 -6.48 -5.28 0.32
C TRP A 23 -5.54 -6.39 -0.16
N ASN A 24 -5.48 -7.50 0.58
CA ASN A 24 -4.63 -8.63 0.23
C ASN A 24 -5.06 -9.29 -1.08
N GLU A 25 -6.36 -9.36 -1.36
CA GLU A 25 -6.87 -9.86 -2.64
C GLU A 25 -6.49 -8.93 -3.80
N ALA A 26 -6.70 -7.62 -3.65
CA ALA A 26 -6.30 -6.64 -4.65
C ALA A 26 -4.78 -6.67 -4.91
N GLN A 27 -3.97 -6.87 -3.86
CA GLN A 27 -2.52 -7.04 -4.00
C GLN A 27 -2.15 -8.35 -4.71
N ARG A 28 -2.87 -9.45 -4.46
CA ARG A 28 -2.66 -10.71 -5.19
C ARG A 28 -3.00 -10.56 -6.67
N GLU A 29 -4.11 -9.90 -6.99
CA GLU A 29 -4.54 -9.62 -8.37
C GLU A 29 -3.55 -8.68 -9.08
N ALA A 30 -3.06 -7.65 -8.39
CA ALA A 30 -2.07 -6.72 -8.92
C ALA A 30 -0.63 -7.24 -8.86
N SER A 31 -0.38 -8.39 -8.23
CA SER A 31 0.97 -8.95 -8.07
C SER A 31 1.53 -9.33 -9.45
N GLY A 32 2.56 -8.60 -9.88
CA GLY A 32 3.15 -8.72 -11.22
C GLY A 32 2.49 -7.85 -12.30
N ALA A 33 1.40 -7.15 -11.99
CA ALA A 33 0.77 -6.18 -12.91
C ALA A 33 1.54 -4.84 -12.96
N VAL A 34 2.27 -4.52 -11.89
CA VAL A 34 3.15 -3.34 -11.85
C VAL A 34 4.57 -3.80 -12.12
N ALA A 35 5.13 -3.37 -13.24
CA ALA A 35 6.53 -3.61 -13.55
C ALA A 35 7.42 -2.95 -12.48
N PRO A 36 8.56 -3.55 -12.12
CA PRO A 36 9.53 -2.86 -11.29
C PRO A 36 9.98 -1.56 -11.99
N PRO A 37 10.31 -0.50 -11.23
CA PRO A 37 10.84 0.73 -11.81
C PRO A 37 12.12 0.41 -12.58
N SER A 38 12.36 1.19 -13.64
CA SER A 38 13.64 1.17 -14.35
C SER A 38 14.77 1.63 -13.43
N GLU A 39 16.02 1.37 -13.84
CA GLU A 39 17.21 1.75 -13.08
C GLU A 39 17.29 3.28 -12.89
N GLU A 40 16.99 4.07 -13.94
CA GLU A 40 16.91 5.53 -13.86
C GLU A 40 15.82 6.01 -12.89
N GLU A 41 14.62 5.41 -12.94
CA GLU A 41 13.53 5.76 -12.02
C GLU A 41 13.89 5.42 -10.57
N TYR A 42 14.56 4.30 -10.35
CA TYR A 42 15.04 3.92 -9.04
C TYR A 42 16.07 4.90 -8.51
N GLU A 43 17.05 5.30 -9.32
CA GLU A 43 18.06 6.31 -8.92
C GLU A 43 17.43 7.65 -8.55
N GLU A 44 16.43 8.12 -9.31
CA GLU A 44 15.70 9.35 -9.01
C GLU A 44 14.90 9.26 -7.71
N LEU A 45 14.28 8.10 -7.43
CA LEU A 45 13.59 7.85 -6.17
C LEU A 45 14.56 7.87 -4.98
N VAL A 46 15.72 7.25 -5.12
CA VAL A 46 16.77 7.25 -4.08
C VAL A 46 17.25 8.67 -3.79
N LYS A 47 17.51 9.50 -4.80
CA LYS A 47 17.91 10.91 -4.59
C LYS A 47 16.85 11.74 -3.87
N ARG A 48 15.57 11.45 -4.12
CA ARG A 48 14.44 12.24 -3.58
C ARG A 48 14.06 11.84 -2.16
N TYR A 49 14.21 10.57 -1.80
CA TYR A 49 13.67 10.00 -0.56
C TYR A 49 14.70 9.28 0.33
N GLY A 50 15.92 9.03 -0.16
CA GLY A 50 17.02 8.41 0.59
C GLY A 50 17.89 9.45 1.29
#